data_AF-A0A941HJB5-F1
#
_entry.id   AF-A0A941HJB5-F1
#
_cell.length_a   1.000
_cell.length_b   1.000
_cell.length_c   1.000
_cell.angle_alpha   90.00
_cell.angle_beta   90.00
_cell.angle_gamma   90.00
#
_symmetry.space_group_name_H-M   'P 1'
#
loop_
_entity.id
_entity.type
_entity.pdbx_description
1 polymer ?
#
loop_
_entity_poly.entity_id
_entity_poly.type
_entity_poly.pdbx_seq_one_letter_code
_entity_poly.pdbx_strand_id
1 'polypeptide(L)'
;MSITLIAAIIIVLIVIKWLRPGFLQFKKDLQQRPEGLLDIDDRYNAVKIEKEKELNVLLDKINKQGVDNLTKLEKERLKELSK
;
A
#
# COMPACT_ATOMS: atom_id res chain seq x y z
N MET A 1 -7.20 -22.73 39.70
CA MET A 1 -8.34 -22.74 38.76
C MET A 1 -8.34 -21.53 37.82
N SER A 2 -7.98 -20.33 38.30
CA SER A 2 -7.98 -19.11 37.48
C SER A 2 -6.84 -19.08 36.43
N ILE A 3 -5.63 -19.50 36.81
CA ILE A 3 -4.45 -19.50 35.91
C ILE A 3 -4.61 -20.51 34.76
N THR A 4 -5.22 -21.67 35.04
CA THR A 4 -5.50 -22.70 34.02
C THR A 4 -6.51 -22.23 32.99
N LEU A 5 -7.47 -21.40 33.39
CA LEU A 5 -8.46 -20.82 32.47
C LEU A 5 -7.82 -19.79 31.53
N ILE A 6 -6.95 -18.94 32.08
CA ILE A 6 -6.21 -17.92 31.32
C ILE A 6 -5.26 -18.58 30.31
N ALA A 7 -4.54 -19.63 30.73
CA ALA A 7 -3.63 -20.38 29.86
C ALA A 7 -4.39 -21.05 28.69
N ALA A 8 -5.58 -21.60 28.93
CA ALA A 8 -6.40 -22.20 27.89
C ALA A 8 -6.84 -21.18 26.83
N ILE A 9 -7.22 -19.97 27.24
CA ILE A 9 -7.62 -18.88 26.33
C ILE A 9 -6.44 -18.47 25.43
N ILE A 10 -5.23 -18.35 25.99
CA ILE A 10 -4.03 -17.98 25.23
C ILE A 10 -3.70 -19.05 24.18
N ILE A 11 -3.79 -20.33 24.54
CA ILE A 11 -3.53 -21.45 23.62
C ILE A 11 -4.52 -21.44 22.44
N VAL A 12 -5.81 -21.21 22.72
CA VAL A 12 -6.84 -21.13 21.67
C VAL A 12 -6.56 -19.99 20.69
N LEU A 13 -6.14 -18.81 21.18
CA LEU A 13 -5.79 -17.68 20.31
C LEU A 13 -4.58 -17.98 19.40
N ILE A 14 -3.58 -18.70 19.92
CA ILE A 14 -2.40 -19.11 19.14
C ILE A 14 -2.80 -20.12 18.06
N VAL A 15 -3.63 -21.11 18.39
CA VAL A 15 -4.11 -22.12 17.44
C VAL A 15 -4.95 -21.48 16.34
N ILE A 16 -5.83 -20.53 16.67
CA ILE A 16 -6.62 -19.78 15.66
C ILE A 16 -5.71 -18.99 14.72
N LYS A 17 -4.68 -18.31 15.25
CA LYS A 17 -3.71 -17.55 14.44
C LYS A 17 -2.90 -18.46 13.51
N TRP A 18 -2.55 -19.67 13.96
CA TRP A 18 -1.81 -20.63 13.16
C TRP A 18 -2.69 -21.32 12.10
N LEU A 19 -3.93 -21.67 12.44
CA LEU A 19 -4.83 -22.41 11.54
C LEU A 19 -5.44 -21.54 10.43
N ARG A 20 -5.62 -20.24 10.66
CA ARG A 20 -6.03 -19.28 9.61
C ARG A 20 -5.20 -17.98 9.67
N PRO A 21 -3.96 -17.98 9.12
CA PRO A 21 -3.16 -16.75 8.99
C PRO A 21 -3.82 -15.69 8.08
N GLY A 22 -4.94 -16.01 7.42
CA GLY A 22 -5.73 -15.10 6.58
C GLY A 22 -7.04 -14.60 7.18
N PHE A 23 -7.51 -15.05 8.35
CA PHE A 23 -8.82 -14.60 8.87
C PHE A 23 -8.82 -13.16 9.38
N LEU A 24 -7.67 -12.67 9.85
CA LEU A 24 -7.47 -11.26 10.22
C LEU A 24 -7.12 -10.37 9.03
N GLN A 25 -7.03 -10.94 7.81
CA GLN A 25 -6.94 -10.14 6.61
C GLN A 25 -8.36 -9.73 6.24
N PHE A 26 -8.90 -8.75 6.98
CA PHE A 26 -9.83 -7.80 6.38
C PHE A 26 -9.07 -7.16 5.23
N LYS A 27 -9.06 -7.84 4.06
CA LYS A 27 -8.67 -7.23 2.81
C LYS A 27 -9.59 -6.01 2.71
N LYS A 28 -8.99 -4.84 2.83
CA LYS A 28 -9.60 -3.56 2.48
C LYS A 28 -9.87 -3.60 0.97
N ASP A 29 -10.81 -4.41 0.55
CA ASP A 29 -11.40 -4.32 -0.79
C ASP A 29 -12.59 -3.35 -0.67
N LEU A 30 -12.30 -2.17 -0.13
CA LEU A 30 -13.24 -1.06 -0.04
C LEU A 30 -12.88 -0.04 -1.10
N GLN A 31 -12.71 -0.45 -2.36
CA GLN A 31 -12.54 0.55 -3.42
C GLN A 31 -12.78 0.10 -4.86
N GLN A 32 -13.66 -0.87 -5.10
CA GLN A 32 -14.21 -1.01 -6.44
C GLN A 32 -15.50 -0.18 -6.51
N ARG A 33 -15.34 1.15 -6.60
CA ARG A 33 -16.45 2.00 -7.03
C ARG A 33 -16.72 1.69 -8.51
N PRO A 34 -17.96 1.41 -8.92
CA PRO A 34 -18.26 1.14 -10.32
C PRO A 34 -17.84 2.36 -11.16
N GLU A 35 -17.21 2.12 -12.31
CA GLU A 35 -16.60 3.14 -13.18
C GLU A 35 -17.57 4.27 -13.60
N GLY A 36 -18.88 4.07 -13.45
CA GLY A 36 -19.94 5.04 -13.74
C GLY A 36 -20.28 6.04 -12.63
N LEU A 37 -19.64 5.99 -11.45
CA LEU A 37 -19.85 6.93 -10.33
C LEU A 37 -18.60 7.76 -9.99
N LEU A 38 -17.57 7.72 -10.84
CA LEU A 38 -16.38 8.56 -10.66
C LEU A 38 -16.73 10.00 -11.04
N ASP A 39 -16.82 10.85 -10.04
CA ASP A 39 -16.94 12.30 -10.25
C ASP A 39 -15.66 12.83 -10.93
N ILE A 40 -15.74 14.02 -11.55
CA ILE A 40 -14.58 14.70 -12.13
C ILE A 40 -13.46 14.84 -11.09
N ASP A 41 -13.85 15.03 -9.83
CA ASP A 41 -12.96 15.11 -8.67
C ASP A 41 -12.23 13.79 -8.37
N ASP A 42 -12.91 12.64 -8.52
CA ASP A 42 -12.29 11.33 -8.31
C ASP A 42 -11.23 11.07 -9.39
N ARG A 43 -11.49 11.48 -10.64
CA ARG A 43 -10.51 11.37 -11.74
C ARG A 43 -9.32 12.29 -11.51
N TYR A 44 -9.54 13.52 -11.06
CA TYR A 44 -8.46 14.46 -10.76
C TYR A 44 -7.57 13.93 -9.63
N ASN A 45 -8.19 13.40 -8.56
CA ASN A 45 -7.46 12.78 -7.46
C ASN A 45 -6.69 11.53 -7.90
N ALA A 46 -7.27 10.68 -8.74
CA ALA A 46 -6.58 9.50 -9.27
C ALA A 46 -5.31 9.89 -10.05
N VAL A 47 -5.40 10.89 -10.93
CA VAL A 47 -4.24 11.39 -11.69
C VAL A 47 -3.19 12.01 -10.77
N LYS A 48 -3.60 12.75 -9.73
CA LYS A 48 -2.67 13.30 -8.73
C LYS A 48 -1.94 12.19 -7.98
N ILE A 49 -2.67 11.18 -7.50
CA ILE A 49 -2.12 10.03 -6.78
C ILE A 49 -1.15 9.26 -7.67
N GLU A 50 -1.47 9.08 -8.95
CA GLU A 50 -0.61 8.40 -9.91
C GLU A 50 0.72 9.14 -10.11
N LYS A 51 0.67 10.47 -10.28
CA LYS A 51 1.87 11.31 -10.37
C LYS A 51 2.73 11.26 -9.11
N GLU A 52 2.11 11.32 -7.93
CA GLU A 52 2.83 11.20 -6.65
C GLU A 52 3.47 9.81 -6.49
N LYS A 53 2.79 8.77 -6.95
CA LYS A 53 3.32 7.41 -6.94
C LYS A 53 4.50 7.25 -7.88
N GLU A 54 4.43 7.80 -9.09
CA GLU A 54 5.53 7.81 -10.06
C GLU A 54 6.75 8.55 -9.48
N LEU A 55 6.53 9.73 -8.90
CA LEU A 55 7.59 10.51 -8.25
C LEU A 55 8.25 9.73 -7.11
N ASN A 56 7.46 9.08 -6.24
CA ASN A 56 8.00 8.28 -5.15
C ASN A 56 8.84 7.09 -5.63
N VAL A 57 8.43 6.43 -6.72
CA VAL A 57 9.23 5.33 -7.32
C VAL A 57 10.58 5.85 -7.81
N LEU A 58 10.60 7.01 -8.46
CA LEU A 58 11.83 7.64 -8.92
C LEU A 58 12.74 8.03 -7.75
N LEU A 59 12.17 8.61 -6.69
CA LEU A 59 12.90 8.98 -5.48
C LEU A 59 13.46 7.75 -4.74
N ASP A 60 12.69 6.66 -4.67
CA ASP A 60 13.15 5.41 -4.04
C ASP A 60 14.29 4.76 -4.85
N LYS A 61 14.22 4.83 -6.18
CA LYS A 61 15.32 4.40 -7.06
C LYS A 61 16.57 5.26 -6.85
N ILE A 62 16.44 6.58 -6.76
CA ILE A 62 17.55 7.49 -6.43
C ILE A 62 18.13 7.17 -5.05
N ASN A 63 17.28 6.92 -4.06
CA ASN A 63 17.72 6.61 -2.70
C ASN A 63 18.51 5.29 -2.64
N LYS A 64 18.08 4.27 -3.37
CA LYS A 64 18.71 2.94 -3.38
C LYS A 64 19.95 2.85 -4.26
N GLN A 65 19.95 3.54 -5.40
CA GLN A 65 20.92 3.32 -6.47
C GLN A 65 21.67 4.59 -6.88
N GLY A 66 21.28 5.76 -6.36
CA GLY A 66 21.81 7.05 -6.78
C GLY A 66 21.16 7.60 -8.04
N VAL A 67 21.29 8.92 -8.25
CA VAL A 67 20.67 9.65 -9.37
C VAL A 67 21.23 9.24 -10.74
N ASP A 68 22.43 8.67 -10.77
CA ASP A 68 23.11 8.26 -11.99
C ASP A 68 22.47 7.02 -12.63
N ASN A 69 21.76 6.21 -11.83
CA ASN A 69 21.02 5.03 -12.28
C ASN A 69 19.63 5.36 -12.86
N LEU A 70 19.26 6.64 -12.92
CA LEU A 70 18.09 7.07 -13.69
C LEU A 70 18.42 7.16 -15.19
N THR A 71 17.53 6.63 -16.01
CA THR A 71 17.55 6.82 -17.46
C THR A 71 17.26 8.27 -17.82
N LYS A 72 17.56 8.66 -19.07
CA LYS A 72 17.28 10.03 -19.56
C LYS A 72 15.79 10.39 -19.44
N LEU A 73 14.91 9.45 -19.78
CA LEU A 73 13.45 9.60 -19.65
C LEU A 73 13.01 9.76 -18.20
N GLU A 74 13.56 8.96 -17.28
CA GLU A 74 13.26 9.08 -15.85
C GLU A 74 13.74 10.41 -15.26
N LYS A 75 14.88 10.94 -15.73
CA LYS A 75 15.39 12.27 -15.33
C LYS A 75 14.49 13.40 -15.83
N GLU A 76 14.00 13.30 -17.07
CA GLU A 76 13.04 14.26 -17.63
C GLU A 76 11.71 14.19 -16.86
N ARG A 77 11.19 12.99 -16.61
CA ARG A 77 9.98 12.79 -15.80
C ARG A 77 10.11 13.31 -14.39
N LEU A 78 11.24 13.06 -13.73
CA LEU A 78 11.50 13.60 -12.40
C LEU A 78 11.43 15.14 -12.40
N LYS A 79 12.00 15.79 -13.43
CA LYS A 79 12.00 17.26 -13.57
C LYS A 79 10.60 17.82 -13.87
N GLU A 80 9.78 17.08 -14.61
CA GLU A 80 8.38 17.43 -14.86
C GLU A 80 7.51 17.26 -13.61
N LEU A 81 7.75 16.21 -12.83
CA LEU A 81 7.00 15.91 -11.60
C LEU A 81 7.43 16.73 -10.39
N SER A 82 8.67 17.25 -10.39
CA SER A 82 9.19 18.12 -9.32
C SER A 82 8.79 19.58 -9.44
N LYS A 83 8.02 19.94 -10.47
CA LYS A 83 7.64 21.31 -10.78
C LYS A 83 6.23 21.62 -10.27
#